data_AF-A0A6A3SWZ0-F1
#
_entry.id   AF-A0A6A3SWZ0-F1
#
_cell.length_a   1.000
_cell.length_b   1.000
_cell.length_c   1.000
_cell.angle_alpha   90.00
_cell.angle_beta   90.00
_cell.angle_gamma   90.00
#
_symmetry.space_group_name_H-M   'P 1'
#
loop_
_entity.id
_entity.type
_entity.pdbx_description
1 polymer ?
#
loop_
_entity_poly.entity_id
_entity_poly.type
_entity_poly.pdbx_seq_one_letter_code
_entity_poly.pdbx_strand_id
1 'polypeptide(L)' 'MDVKVAGDGISAHPHIMILLLGKSFDYKVGTLIKVPHGALQPGTLAEVAEFYSFGTNDLTQMTLGTSRDDDKAKFL' A
#
# COMPACT_ATOMS: atom_id res chain seq x y z
N MET A 1 19.78 6.15 -5.16
CA MET A 1 18.49 6.80 -4.90
C MET A 1 17.95 6.17 -3.65
N ASP A 2 17.99 6.91 -2.55
CA ASP A 2 17.60 6.44 -1.23
C ASP A 2 16.07 6.23 -1.23
N VAL A 3 15.63 4.98 -1.34
CA VAL A 3 14.22 4.64 -1.19
C VAL A 3 13.93 4.73 0.29
N LYS A 4 13.37 5.87 0.69
CA LYS A 4 12.91 6.14 2.04
C LYS A 4 11.77 5.16 2.34
N VAL A 5 12.08 4.05 3.01
CA VAL A 5 11.08 3.14 3.56
C VAL A 5 10.26 3.95 4.56
N ALA A 6 8.96 4.11 4.28
CA ALA A 6 8.00 4.75 5.17
C ALA A 6 7.76 3.85 6.40
N GLY A 7 8.78 3.69 7.25
CA GLY A 7 8.77 2.79 8.40
C GLY A 7 8.10 3.35 9.66
N ASP A 8 7.98 4.67 9.78
CA ASP A 8 7.70 5.29 11.09
C ASP A 8 6.22 5.67 11.33
N GLY A 9 5.35 5.55 10.32
CA GLY A 9 3.97 6.03 10.40
C GLY A 9 2.91 4.99 10.82
N ILE A 10 3.18 3.70 10.63
CA ILE A 10 2.20 2.62 10.82
C ILE A 10 2.25 2.06 12.25
N SER A 11 3.42 2.10 12.90
CA SER A 11 3.61 1.60 14.27
C SER A 11 2.71 2.35 15.27
N ALA A 12 2.54 3.66 15.17
CA ALA A 12 1.92 4.45 16.26
C ALA A 12 0.47 4.07 16.62
N HIS A 13 -0.35 3.60 15.67
CA HIS A 13 -1.80 3.44 15.88
C HIS A 13 -2.21 2.23 16.74
N PRO A 14 -1.74 1.00 16.48
CA PRO A 14 -2.10 -0.16 17.31
C PRO A 14 -1.59 -0.02 18.75
N HIS A 15 -0.44 0.62 18.96
CA HIS A 15 0.12 0.83 20.30
C HIS A 15 -0.77 1.74 21.17
N ILE A 16 -1.39 2.76 20.57
CA ILE A 16 -2.34 3.65 21.25
C ILE A 16 -3.59 2.87 21.71
N MET A 17 -4.09 1.95 20.87
CA MET A 17 -5.28 1.16 21.17
C MET A 17 -5.04 0.15 22.32
N ILE A 18 -3.86 -0.47 22.36
CA ILE A 18 -3.46 -1.39 23.45
C ILE A 18 -3.39 -0.65 24.79
N LEU A 19 -2.87 0.59 24.79
CA LEU A 19 -2.77 1.42 25.98
C LEU A 19 -4.15 1.86 26.49
N LEU A 20 -5.07 2.22 25.59
CA LEU A 20 -6.42 2.70 25.95
C LEU A 20 -7.36 1.58 26.42
N LEU A 21 -7.30 0.40 25.80
CA LEU A 21 -8.26 -0.68 26.03
C LEU A 21 -7.71 -1.82 26.91
N GLY A 22 -6.40 -1.83 27.19
CA GLY A 22 -5.75 -2.87 27.98
C GLY A 22 -5.82 -4.27 27.35
N LYS A 23 -6.12 -4.37 26.05
CA LYS A 23 -6.25 -5.63 25.31
C LYS A 23 -5.34 -5.64 24.09
N SER A 24 -4.55 -6.70 23.97
CA SER A 24 -3.81 -7.04 22.75
C SER A 24 -4.77 -7.62 21.72
N PHE A 25 -4.58 -7.24 20.46
CA PHE A 25 -5.28 -7.81 19.31
C PHE A 25 -4.26 -8.40 18.37
N ASP A 26 -4.56 -9.57 17.82
CA ASP A 26 -3.83 -10.08 16.66
C ASP A 26 -4.24 -9.28 15.43
N TYR A 27 -3.26 -8.67 14.77
CA TYR A 27 -3.44 -7.96 13.51
C TYR A 27 -2.28 -8.29 12.58
N LYS A 28 -2.55 -8.17 11.28
CA LYS A 28 -1.53 -8.28 10.25
C LYS A 28 -1.31 -6.93 9.60
N VAL A 29 -0.08 -6.61 9.26
CA VAL A 29 0.26 -5.43 8.46
C VAL A 29 0.68 -5.88 7.08
N GLY A 30 0.04 -5.30 6.06
CA GLY A 30 0.31 -5.60 4.66
C GLY A 30 0.48 -4.33 3.84
N THR A 31 0.73 -4.50 2.55
CA THR A 31 0.93 -3.37 1.63
C THR A 31 0.04 -3.44 0.40
N LEU A 32 -0.29 -2.27 -0.14
CA LEU A 32 -1.06 -2.13 -1.37
C LEU A 32 -0.11 -2.06 -2.58
N ILE A 33 -0.16 -3.07 -3.45
CA ILE A 33 0.54 -3.08 -4.73
C ILE A 33 -0.28 -2.29 -5.74
N LYS A 34 0.16 -1.05 -5.99
CA LYS A 34 -0.51 -0.09 -6.89
C LYS A 34 0.40 0.49 -7.97
N VAL A 35 1.67 0.09 -7.98
CA VAL A 35 2.68 0.54 -8.95
C VAL A 35 3.33 -0.67 -9.63
N PRO A 36 3.62 -0.64 -10.95
CA PRO A 36 4.20 -1.79 -11.65
C PRO A 36 5.49 -2.30 -11.01
N HIS A 37 6.34 -1.39 -10.54
CA HIS A 37 7.59 -1.74 -9.85
C HIS A 37 7.37 -2.61 -8.61
N GLY A 38 6.33 -2.35 -7.81
CA GLY A 38 6.00 -3.16 -6.64
C GLY A 38 5.52 -4.56 -7.00
N ALA A 39 4.97 -4.75 -8.21
CA ALA A 39 4.61 -6.08 -8.73
C ALA A 39 5.84 -6.83 -9.31
N LEU A 40 6.87 -6.11 -9.77
CA LEU A 40 8.09 -6.70 -10.33
C LEU A 40 9.12 -7.10 -9.26
N GLN A 41 9.05 -6.50 -8.07
CA GLN A 41 9.94 -6.80 -6.94
C GLN A 41 9.16 -7.25 -5.69
N PRO A 42 8.41 -8.37 -5.75
CA PRO A 42 7.65 -8.86 -4.60
C PRO A 42 8.52 -9.37 -3.46
N GLY A 43 9.77 -9.78 -3.74
CA GLY A 43 10.69 -10.34 -2.74
C GLY A 43 11.03 -9.34 -1.63
N THR A 44 11.40 -8.11 -1.98
CA THR A 44 11.75 -7.05 -1.01
C THR A 44 10.53 -6.59 -0.21
N LEU A 45 9.33 -6.69 -0.77
CA LEU A 45 8.09 -6.38 -0.06
C LEU A 45 7.69 -7.49 0.92
N ALA A 46 8.07 -8.73 0.64
CA ALA A 46 7.75 -9.88 1.49
C ALA A 46 8.51 -9.85 2.82
N GLU A 47 9.63 -9.13 2.87
CA GLU A 47 10.41 -8.94 4.10
C GLU A 47 9.69 -8.09 5.15
N VAL A 48 8.72 -7.27 4.73
CA VAL A 48 8.06 -6.27 5.61
C VAL A 48 6.53 -6.35 5.61
N ALA A 49 5.90 -7.07 4.68
CA ALA A 49 4.45 -7.16 4.55
C ALA A 49 3.96 -8.60 4.70
N GLU A 50 2.98 -8.81 5.58
CA GLU A 50 2.37 -10.12 5.84
C GLU A 50 1.30 -10.50 4.81
N PHE A 51 0.82 -9.52 4.04
CA PHE A 51 -0.11 -9.73 2.94
C PHE A 51 0.00 -8.62 1.89
N TYR A 52 -0.51 -8.92 0.69
CA TYR A 52 -0.65 -7.96 -0.40
C TYR A 52 -2.10 -7.73 -0.75
N SER A 53 -2.42 -6.47 -1.03
CA SER A 53 -3.66 -6.10 -1.70
C SER A 53 -3.30 -5.44 -3.03
N PHE A 54 -3.97 -5.83 -4.13
CA PHE A 54 -3.71 -5.23 -5.43
C PHE A 54 -4.68 -4.08 -5.68
N GLY A 55 -4.16 -2.86 -5.67
CA GLY A 55 -4.89 -1.66 -6.05
C GLY A 55 -4.99 -1.59 -7.57
N THR A 56 -5.86 -2.40 -8.17
CA THR A 56 -5.93 -2.58 -9.62
C THR A 56 -6.28 -1.29 -10.36
N ASN A 57 -6.93 -0.32 -9.72
CA ASN A 57 -7.26 0.98 -10.32
C ASN A 57 -5.99 1.75 -10.71
N ASP A 58 -5.14 2.04 -9.74
CA ASP A 58 -3.86 2.71 -9.92
C ASP A 58 -2.88 1.84 -10.72
N LEU A 59 -2.86 0.53 -10.45
CA LEU A 59 -1.96 -0.38 -11.15
C LEU A 59 -2.27 -0.43 -12.65
N THR A 60 -3.55 -0.43 -13.04
CA THR A 60 -3.97 -0.39 -14.44
C THR A 60 -3.59 0.95 -15.08
N GLN A 61 -3.86 2.07 -14.42
CA GLN A 61 -3.49 3.40 -14.92
C GLN A 61 -1.99 3.52 -15.17
N MET A 62 -1.17 3.07 -14.22
CA MET A 62 0.28 3.14 -14.35
C MET A 62 0.86 2.14 -15.33
N THR A 63 0.21 1.00 -15.53
CA THR A 63 0.65 -0.01 -16.51
C THR A 63 0.29 0.42 -17.93
N LEU A 64 -0.91 0.99 -18.12
CA LEU A 64 -1.40 1.40 -19.44
C LEU A 64 -1.05 2.86 -19.78
N GLY A 65 -0.45 3.60 -18.85
CA GLY A 65 -0.16 5.02 -19.03
C GLY A 65 -1.41 5.87 -19.19
N THR A 66 -2.53 5.45 -18.58
CA THR A 66 -3.81 6.17 -18.66
C THR A 66 -4.06 6.97 -17.41
N SER A 67 -4.78 8.09 -17.58
CA SER A 67 -5.28 8.92 -16.50
C SER A 67 -6.79 8.80 -16.48
N ARG A 68 -7.33 8.31 -15.37
CA ARG A 68 -8.77 8.11 -15.21
C ARG A 68 -9.54 9.42 -15.32
N ASP A 69 -8.95 10.53 -14.88
CA ASP A 69 -9.60 11.83 -14.94
C ASP A 69 -9.63 12.36 -16.38
N ASP A 70 -8.57 12.10 -17.16
CA ASP A 70 -8.53 12.47 -18.59
C ASP A 70 -9.44 11.59 -19.47
N ASP A 71 -9.62 10.31 -19.11
CA ASP A 71 -10.51 9.41 -19.83
C ASP A 71 -12.01 9.72 -19.59
N LYS A 72 -12.34 10.28 -18.42
CA LYS A 72 -13.71 10.77 -18.14
C LYS A 72 -14.03 12.09 -18.83
N ALA A 73 -13.01 12.94 -19.06
CA ALA A 73 -13.18 14.22 -19.76
C ALA A 73 -13.50 14.08 -21.26
N LYS A 74 -13.30 12.89 -21.85
CA LYS A 74 -13.59 12.62 -23.28
C LYS A 74 -15.06 12.35 -23.60
N PHE A 75 -15.94 12.25 -22.59
CA PHE A 75 -17.36 11.90 -22.76
C PHE A 75 -18.33 12.97 -22.23
N LEU A 76 -17.85 14.19 -21.98
CA LEU A 76 -18.64 15.39 -21.64
C LEU A 76 -18.45 16.44 -22.75
#